data_AF-A0A518HNZ4-F1
#
_entry.id   AF-A0A518HNZ4-F1
#
_cell.length_a   1.000
_cell.length_b   1.000
_cell.length_c   1.000
_cell.angle_alpha   90.00
_cell.angle_beta   90.00
_cell.angle_gamma   90.00
#
_symmetry.space_group_name_H-M   'P 1'
#
loop_
_entity.id
_entity.type
_entity.pdbx_description
1 polymer ?
#
loop_
_entity_poly.entity_id
_entity_poly.type
_entity_poly.pdbx_seq_one_letter_code
_entity_poly.pdbx_strand_id
1 'polypeptide(L)'
;MENRGRTIRSQRRGYILLTVVVILAVAVLMLSRIASTSMRSASYAVENERSVRHQWAITSLRRMALNAAPSLLTQSSLAENESSLGHSPILWKEVGLAGETWRVVLADESAKLNVSKLSATAPTEQVAACLRQLQTSRGLQSQSNFDKTATRWDHWFELPAAGSGNRDTPAILIAAATQRLTLWGDGKLNVCRCDSESLDYLWHMLYSRPTPKQLQEIRHMRPTPTESHLIGSLALRESEARLAAKWLTTESQCYSVWIFCMSDRRVPASFFVEWGRGQVRDRRGYEY
;
A
#
# COMPACT_ATOMS: atom_id res chain seq x y z
N MET A 1 89.04 -15.31 -55.81
CA MET A 1 88.71 -15.86 -54.48
C MET A 1 87.74 -14.89 -53.85
N GLU A 2 86.43 -15.12 -53.98
CA GLU A 2 85.43 -14.14 -53.59
C GLU A 2 84.26 -14.82 -52.87
N ASN A 3 83.87 -14.19 -51.77
CA ASN A 3 83.25 -14.78 -50.59
C ASN A 3 81.74 -14.99 -50.80
N ARG A 4 81.25 -16.24 -50.81
CA ARG A 4 79.80 -16.58 -50.78
C ARG A 4 79.45 -17.25 -49.45
N GLY A 5 79.11 -16.45 -48.45
CA GLY A 5 78.50 -16.89 -47.19
C GLY A 5 77.12 -16.27 -47.01
N ARG A 6 76.10 -16.80 -47.71
CA ARG A 6 74.71 -16.36 -47.54
C ARG A 6 74.14 -16.98 -46.25
N THR A 7 73.81 -16.11 -45.29
CA THR A 7 73.21 -16.44 -43.99
C THR A 7 71.74 -16.87 -44.11
N ILE A 8 71.49 -18.18 -44.09
CA ILE A 8 70.14 -18.74 -43.93
C ILE A 8 69.92 -19.03 -42.44
N ARG A 9 69.55 -18.01 -41.63
CA ARG A 9 69.23 -18.22 -40.20
C ARG A 9 68.09 -17.35 -39.63
N SER A 10 67.33 -16.62 -40.44
CA SER A 10 66.29 -15.70 -39.92
C SER A 10 64.85 -16.24 -39.84
N GLN A 11 64.52 -17.38 -40.47
CA GLN A 11 63.11 -17.83 -40.56
C GLN A 11 62.54 -18.45 -39.27
N ARG A 12 63.35 -19.05 -38.40
CA ARG A 12 62.83 -19.67 -37.14
C ARG A 12 62.43 -18.66 -36.06
N ARG A 13 62.95 -17.42 -36.10
CA ARG A 13 62.64 -16.38 -35.11
C ARG A 13 61.24 -15.77 -35.31
N GLY A 14 60.74 -15.72 -36.55
CA GLY A 14 59.41 -15.18 -36.84
C GLY A 14 58.27 -16.03 -36.27
N TYR A 15 58.44 -17.36 -36.24
CA TYR A 15 57.43 -18.28 -35.73
C TYR A 15 57.22 -18.14 -34.22
N ILE A 16 58.31 -17.98 -33.44
CA ILE A 16 58.24 -17.82 -31.98
C ILE A 16 57.55 -16.51 -31.61
N LEU A 17 57.81 -15.43 -32.34
CA LEU A 17 57.13 -14.15 -32.10
C LEU A 17 55.61 -14.29 -32.34
N LEU A 18 55.23 -14.95 -33.43
CA LEU A 18 53.83 -15.12 -33.80
C LEU A 18 53.08 -15.99 -32.78
N THR A 19 53.69 -17.08 -32.29
CA THR A 19 53.07 -17.91 -31.25
C THR A 19 52.89 -17.14 -29.94
N VAL A 20 53.88 -16.34 -29.51
CA VAL A 20 53.78 -15.50 -28.31
C VAL A 20 52.67 -14.47 -28.45
N VAL A 21 52.55 -13.81 -29.60
CA VAL A 21 51.48 -12.82 -29.86
C VAL A 21 50.10 -13.48 -29.82
N VAL A 22 49.94 -14.66 -30.42
CA VAL A 22 48.67 -15.40 -30.39
C VAL A 22 48.31 -15.81 -28.96
N ILE A 23 49.27 -16.36 -28.20
CA ILE A 23 49.04 -16.74 -26.79
C ILE A 23 48.66 -15.51 -25.96
N LEU A 24 49.34 -14.38 -26.17
CA LEU A 24 49.03 -13.12 -25.50
C LEU A 24 47.62 -12.63 -25.85
N ALA A 25 47.24 -12.67 -27.13
CA ALA A 25 45.90 -12.29 -27.58
C ALA A 25 44.81 -13.18 -26.96
N VAL A 26 45.03 -14.50 -26.91
CA VAL A 26 44.10 -15.44 -26.26
C VAL A 26 44.01 -15.17 -24.76
N ALA A 27 45.13 -14.92 -24.08
CA ALA A 27 45.15 -14.59 -22.66
C ALA A 27 44.37 -13.30 -22.34
N VAL A 28 44.55 -12.25 -23.16
CA VAL A 28 43.82 -10.98 -23.02
C VAL A 28 42.31 -11.19 -23.22
N LEU A 29 41.91 -11.97 -24.24
CA LEU A 29 40.51 -12.28 -24.50
C LEU A 29 39.87 -13.10 -23.36
N MET A 30 40.60 -14.08 -22.81
CA MET A 30 40.14 -14.85 -21.64
C MET A 30 40.00 -13.97 -20.41
N LEU A 31 40.99 -13.12 -20.11
CA LEU A 31 40.94 -12.21 -18.97
C LEU A 31 39.78 -11.21 -19.09
N SER A 32 39.55 -10.66 -20.29
CA SER A 32 38.43 -9.76 -20.56
C SER A 32 37.07 -10.43 -20.35
N ARG A 33 36.93 -11.70 -20.78
CA ARG A 33 35.72 -12.49 -20.52
C ARG A 33 35.52 -12.74 -19.03
N ILE A 34 36.56 -13.16 -18.31
CA ILE A 34 36.50 -13.42 -16.87
C ILE A 34 36.12 -12.14 -16.10
N ALA A 35 36.75 -11.01 -16.42
CA ALA A 35 36.42 -9.72 -15.82
C ALA A 35 34.95 -9.32 -16.10
N SER A 36 34.48 -9.49 -17.33
CA SER A 36 33.08 -9.22 -17.70
C SER A 36 32.09 -10.12 -16.95
N THR A 37 32.39 -11.41 -16.81
CA THR A 37 31.54 -12.35 -16.05
C THR A 37 31.55 -12.04 -14.56
N SER A 38 32.72 -11.70 -14.00
CA SER A 38 32.85 -11.34 -12.58
C SER A 38 32.07 -10.06 -12.27
N MET A 39 32.15 -9.04 -13.14
CA MET A 39 31.39 -7.80 -12.98
C MET A 39 29.88 -8.05 -13.06
N ARG A 40 29.41 -8.87 -14.00
CA ARG A 40 27.98 -9.23 -14.09
C ARG A 40 27.51 -10.00 -12.85
N SER A 41 28.31 -10.96 -12.38
CA SER A 41 27.99 -11.73 -11.17
C SER A 41 27.96 -10.85 -9.93
N ALA A 42 28.89 -9.89 -9.81
CA ALA A 42 28.90 -8.93 -8.71
C ALA A 42 27.68 -8.01 -8.76
N SER A 43 27.33 -7.46 -9.93
CA SER A 43 26.14 -6.63 -10.08
C SER A 43 24.85 -7.39 -9.74
N TYR A 44 24.75 -8.65 -10.17
CA TYR A 44 23.61 -9.51 -9.85
C TYR A 44 23.54 -9.84 -8.36
N ALA A 45 24.67 -10.10 -7.70
CA ALA A 45 24.73 -10.33 -6.27
C ALA A 45 24.27 -9.10 -5.46
N VAL A 46 24.68 -7.89 -5.88
CA VAL A 46 24.27 -6.64 -5.23
C VAL A 46 22.77 -6.39 -5.39
N GLU A 47 22.20 -6.62 -6.58
CA GLU A 47 20.76 -6.45 -6.81
C GLU A 47 19.94 -7.47 -6.01
N ASN A 48 20.41 -8.73 -5.93
CA ASN A 48 19.79 -9.75 -5.11
C ASN A 48 19.85 -9.43 -3.62
N GLU A 49 21.00 -8.97 -3.11
CA GLU A 49 21.13 -8.54 -1.72
C GLU A 49 20.15 -7.39 -1.42
N ARG A 50 20.04 -6.44 -2.34
CA ARG A 50 19.15 -5.29 -2.22
C ARG A 50 17.67 -5.69 -2.17
N SER A 51 17.23 -6.53 -3.10
CA SER A 51 15.86 -7.03 -3.15
C SER A 51 15.49 -7.83 -1.89
N VAL A 52 16.39 -8.68 -1.41
CA VAL A 52 16.21 -9.41 -0.14
C VAL A 52 16.07 -8.42 1.01
N ARG A 53 16.96 -7.44 1.11
CA ARG A 53 16.90 -6.39 2.15
C ARG A 53 15.57 -5.63 2.12
N HIS A 54 15.05 -5.28 0.94
CA HIS A 54 13.74 -4.64 0.78
C HIS A 54 12.60 -5.54 1.27
N GLN A 55 12.61 -6.83 0.90
CA GLN A 55 11.62 -7.79 1.36
C GLN A 55 11.63 -7.96 2.88
N TRP A 56 12.82 -8.00 3.50
CA TRP A 56 12.96 -8.04 4.96
C TRP A 56 12.45 -6.76 5.62
N ALA A 57 12.73 -5.60 5.04
CA ALA A 57 12.24 -4.32 5.53
C ALA A 57 10.70 -4.27 5.50
N ILE A 58 10.10 -4.57 4.35
CA ILE A 58 8.64 -4.60 4.15
C ILE A 58 7.98 -5.60 5.11
N THR A 59 8.53 -6.82 5.22
CA THR A 59 7.99 -7.86 6.11
C THR A 59 8.04 -7.43 7.58
N SER A 60 9.13 -6.80 8.01
CA SER A 60 9.33 -6.33 9.38
C SER A 60 8.40 -5.17 9.71
N LEU A 61 8.34 -4.15 8.84
CA LEU A 61 7.45 -3.00 8.98
C LEU A 61 5.98 -3.45 8.99
N ARG A 62 5.58 -4.35 8.10
CA ARG A 62 4.23 -4.93 8.07
C ARG A 62 3.87 -5.58 9.40
N ARG A 63 4.72 -6.50 9.89
CA ARG A 63 4.47 -7.24 11.13
C ARG A 63 4.37 -6.30 12.33
N MET A 64 5.31 -5.36 12.43
CA MET A 64 5.33 -4.38 13.51
C MET A 64 4.10 -3.47 13.48
N ALA A 65 3.79 -2.89 12.32
CA ALA A 65 2.68 -1.95 12.17
C ALA A 65 1.33 -2.62 12.41
N LEU A 66 1.05 -3.77 11.79
CA LEU A 66 -0.25 -4.45 11.94
C LEU A 66 -0.45 -5.03 13.34
N ASN A 67 0.59 -5.58 13.97
CA ASN A 67 0.47 -6.09 15.35
C ASN A 67 0.20 -4.97 16.36
N ALA A 68 0.82 -3.80 16.16
CA ALA A 68 0.64 -2.65 17.04
C ALA A 68 -0.56 -1.76 16.65
N ALA A 69 -1.24 -2.06 15.53
CA ALA A 69 -2.22 -1.16 14.93
C ALA A 69 -3.35 -0.72 15.87
N PRO A 70 -4.03 -1.65 16.60
CA PRO A 70 -5.12 -1.26 17.50
C PRO A 70 -4.67 -0.27 18.57
N SER A 71 -3.47 -0.49 19.13
CA SER A 71 -2.91 0.34 20.20
C SER A 71 -2.46 1.70 19.69
N LEU A 72 -1.71 1.74 18.58
CA LEU A 72 -1.20 2.98 18.00
C LEU A 72 -2.33 3.91 17.55
N LEU A 73 -3.35 3.35 16.90
CA LEU A 73 -4.48 4.12 16.42
C LEU A 73 -5.39 4.60 17.57
N THR A 74 -5.57 3.78 18.61
CA THR A 74 -6.29 4.22 19.83
C THR A 74 -5.56 5.38 20.50
N GLN A 75 -4.23 5.28 20.66
CA GLN A 75 -3.41 6.36 21.24
C GLN A 75 -3.48 7.64 20.40
N SER A 76 -3.40 7.54 19.07
CA SER A 76 -3.55 8.69 18.18
C SER A 76 -4.92 9.34 18.35
N SER A 77 -6.00 8.55 18.42
CA SER A 77 -7.36 9.08 18.62
C SER A 77 -7.55 9.78 19.97
N LEU A 78 -6.79 9.40 20.99
CA LEU A 78 -6.83 10.03 22.31
C LEU A 78 -6.09 11.37 22.28
N ALA A 79 -4.94 11.44 21.61
CA ALA A 79 -4.19 12.69 21.43
C ALA A 79 -4.93 13.68 20.51
N GLU A 80 -5.55 13.19 19.43
CA GLU A 80 -6.35 14.01 18.51
C GLU A 80 -7.59 14.59 19.20
N ASN A 81 -8.25 13.88 20.11
CA ASN A 81 -9.44 14.41 20.82
C ASN A 81 -9.19 15.72 21.59
N GLU A 82 -7.95 16.00 22.01
CA GLU A 82 -7.60 17.27 22.66
C GLU A 82 -7.52 18.43 21.66
N SER A 83 -7.32 18.10 20.39
CA SER A 83 -7.27 19.03 19.27
C SER A 83 -8.60 18.90 18.52
N SER A 84 -9.47 19.91 18.55
CA SER A 84 -10.84 19.89 17.96
C SER A 84 -10.96 19.58 16.43
N LEU A 85 -9.91 19.06 15.79
CA LEU A 85 -9.73 18.69 14.40
C LEU A 85 -10.09 17.21 14.11
N GLY A 86 -11.26 16.73 14.55
CA GLY A 86 -11.84 15.45 14.11
C GLY A 86 -11.01 14.18 14.37
N HIS A 87 -11.52 13.03 13.93
CA HIS A 87 -10.82 11.74 14.02
C HIS A 87 -10.24 11.36 12.67
N SER A 88 -8.92 11.25 12.57
CA SER A 88 -8.30 10.66 11.38
C SER A 88 -8.27 9.12 11.53
N PRO A 89 -8.83 8.35 10.58
CA PRO A 89 -8.71 6.89 10.61
C PRO A 89 -7.29 6.42 10.23
N ILE A 90 -6.34 7.34 10.03
CA ILE A 90 -5.04 7.09 9.43
C ILE A 90 -3.95 7.71 10.29
N LEU A 91 -2.90 6.93 10.50
CA LEU A 91 -1.65 7.33 11.13
C LEU A 91 -0.51 7.06 10.16
N TRP A 92 0.38 8.04 9.94
CA TRP A 92 1.57 7.82 9.13
C TRP A 92 2.84 8.17 9.90
N LYS A 93 3.93 7.48 9.56
CA LYS A 93 5.25 7.72 10.15
C LYS A 93 6.36 7.38 9.17
N GLU A 94 7.44 8.15 9.24
CA GLU A 94 8.68 7.84 8.53
C GLU A 94 9.65 7.08 9.45
N VAL A 95 10.25 6.03 8.92
CA VAL A 95 11.13 5.12 9.65
C VAL A 95 12.39 4.86 8.82
N GLY A 96 13.55 5.05 9.43
CA GLY A 96 14.83 4.63 8.84
C GLY A 96 15.06 3.13 9.11
N LEU A 97 15.18 2.32 8.07
CA LEU A 97 15.48 0.90 8.19
C LEU A 97 16.44 0.46 7.08
N ALA A 98 17.53 -0.21 7.47
CA ALA A 98 18.56 -0.72 6.56
C ALA A 98 19.20 0.33 5.64
N GLY A 99 19.36 1.57 6.15
CA GLY A 99 19.93 2.70 5.42
C GLY A 99 18.96 3.39 4.45
N GLU A 100 17.70 2.97 4.43
CA GLU A 100 16.65 3.53 3.58
C GLU A 100 15.56 4.19 4.44
N THR A 101 14.88 5.18 3.86
CA THR A 101 13.77 5.88 4.52
C THR A 101 12.46 5.32 4.01
N TRP A 102 11.65 4.81 4.93
CA TRP A 102 10.36 4.18 4.64
C TRP A 102 9.24 5.04 5.21
N ARG A 103 8.19 5.26 4.42
CA ARG A 103 6.94 5.83 4.92
C ARG A 103 5.95 4.70 5.13
N VAL A 104 5.44 4.60 6.35
CA VAL A 104 4.42 3.63 6.76
C VAL A 104 3.14 4.38 7.04
N VAL A 105 2.06 4.03 6.34
CA VAL A 105 0.72 4.61 6.54
C VAL A 105 -0.19 3.51 7.03
N LEU A 106 -0.51 3.54 8.32
CA LEU A 106 -1.41 2.63 8.99
C LEU A 106 -2.83 3.19 8.97
N ALA A 107 -3.82 2.36 8.67
CA ALA A 107 -5.21 2.79 8.68
C ALA A 107 -6.14 1.78 9.38
N ASP A 108 -7.19 2.31 9.99
CA ASP A 108 -8.33 1.54 10.44
C ASP A 108 -9.35 1.43 9.30
N GLU A 109 -9.45 0.25 8.70
CA GLU A 109 -10.38 0.01 7.61
C GLU A 109 -11.82 -0.10 8.11
N SER A 110 -12.05 -0.49 9.37
CA SER A 110 -13.40 -0.45 9.96
C SER A 110 -13.90 0.98 10.15
N ALA A 111 -13.01 1.98 10.22
CA ALA A 111 -13.37 3.39 10.31
C ALA A 111 -13.61 4.05 8.94
N LYS A 112 -13.52 3.30 7.84
CA LYS A 112 -13.74 3.77 6.48
C LYS A 112 -15.05 3.22 5.92
N LEU A 113 -15.64 3.95 4.97
CA LEU A 113 -16.87 3.49 4.33
C LEU A 113 -16.57 2.33 3.37
N ASN A 114 -17.22 1.18 3.59
CA ASN A 114 -17.00 0.00 2.77
C ASN A 114 -17.81 0.06 1.46
N VAL A 115 -17.09 0.28 0.36
CA VAL A 115 -17.69 0.47 -0.97
C VAL A 115 -18.13 -0.86 -1.59
N SER A 116 -17.45 -1.96 -1.30
CA SER A 116 -17.86 -3.29 -1.78
C SER A 116 -19.25 -3.63 -1.24
N LYS A 117 -19.48 -3.46 0.06
CA LYS A 117 -20.79 -3.65 0.68
C LYS A 117 -21.82 -2.65 0.17
N LEU A 118 -21.44 -1.39 -0.01
CA LEU A 118 -22.34 -0.37 -0.59
C LEU A 118 -22.78 -0.78 -2.00
N SER A 119 -21.88 -1.30 -2.82
CA SER A 119 -22.18 -1.74 -4.19
C SER A 119 -23.09 -2.96 -4.26
N ALA A 120 -23.11 -3.78 -3.20
CA ALA A 120 -24.02 -4.91 -3.08
C ALA A 120 -25.45 -4.48 -2.74
N THR A 121 -25.64 -3.33 -2.07
CA THR A 121 -26.96 -2.87 -1.61
C THR A 121 -27.53 -1.69 -2.40
N ALA A 122 -26.69 -0.81 -2.91
CA ALA A 122 -27.08 0.45 -3.54
C ALA A 122 -26.90 0.41 -5.08
N PRO A 123 -27.66 1.22 -5.83
CA PRO A 123 -27.45 1.41 -7.26
C PRO A 123 -26.04 1.93 -7.59
N THR A 124 -25.49 1.51 -8.73
CA THR A 124 -24.13 1.88 -9.16
C THR A 124 -23.91 3.41 -9.20
N GLU A 125 -24.93 4.18 -9.57
CA GLU A 125 -24.87 5.65 -9.61
C GLU A 125 -24.62 6.27 -8.24
N GLN A 126 -25.26 5.75 -7.19
CA GLN A 126 -25.06 6.23 -5.81
C GLN A 126 -23.66 5.88 -5.32
N VAL A 127 -23.16 4.69 -5.67
CA VAL A 127 -21.78 4.27 -5.35
C VAL A 127 -20.76 5.15 -6.06
N ALA A 128 -20.96 5.46 -7.34
CA ALA A 128 -20.09 6.37 -8.08
C ALA A 128 -20.12 7.79 -7.51
N ALA A 129 -21.30 8.27 -7.08
CA ALA A 129 -21.42 9.55 -6.38
C ALA A 129 -20.68 9.53 -5.04
N CYS A 130 -20.81 8.44 -4.27
CA CYS A 130 -20.07 8.22 -3.02
C CYS A 130 -18.55 8.29 -3.24
N LEU A 131 -18.04 7.57 -4.25
CA LEU A 131 -16.63 7.57 -4.60
C LEU A 131 -16.16 8.99 -4.89
N ARG A 132 -16.87 9.74 -5.75
CA ARG A 132 -16.51 11.12 -6.08
C ARG A 132 -16.54 12.07 -4.89
N GLN A 133 -17.50 11.90 -3.97
CA GLN A 133 -17.66 12.79 -2.82
C GLN A 133 -16.60 12.55 -1.75
N LEU A 134 -16.26 11.29 -1.48
CA LEU A 134 -15.35 10.93 -0.38
C LEU A 134 -13.89 10.75 -0.82
N GLN A 135 -13.61 10.80 -2.12
CA GLN A 135 -12.24 10.86 -2.64
C GLN A 135 -11.56 12.18 -2.23
N THR A 136 -10.52 12.09 -1.41
CA THR A 136 -9.72 13.26 -1.00
C THR A 136 -8.76 13.74 -2.09
N SER A 137 -8.37 12.85 -3.01
CA SER A 137 -7.31 13.12 -3.99
C SER A 137 -7.87 13.54 -5.35
N ARG A 138 -7.52 14.77 -5.77
CA ARG A 138 -7.78 15.25 -7.13
C ARG A 138 -6.84 14.53 -8.10
N GLY A 139 -7.36 13.58 -8.87
CA GLY A 139 -6.59 12.94 -9.95
C GLY A 139 -6.98 11.50 -10.27
N LEU A 140 -7.62 10.78 -9.34
CA LEU A 140 -8.19 9.46 -9.61
C LEU A 140 -9.65 9.62 -10.03
N GLN A 141 -9.99 9.10 -11.20
CA GLN A 141 -11.38 9.01 -11.63
C GLN A 141 -11.95 7.67 -11.21
N SER A 142 -13.21 7.66 -10.77
CA SER A 142 -13.95 6.41 -10.55
C SER A 142 -14.19 5.74 -11.90
N GLN A 143 -13.96 4.43 -11.98
CA GLN A 143 -14.41 3.66 -13.13
C GLN A 143 -15.93 3.71 -13.24
N SER A 144 -16.45 3.79 -14.47
CA SER A 144 -17.90 3.74 -14.74
C SER A 144 -18.47 2.33 -14.54
N ASN A 145 -17.68 1.31 -14.84
CA ASN A 145 -18.02 -0.11 -14.72
C ASN A 145 -17.00 -0.83 -13.82
N PHE A 146 -17.07 -0.58 -12.52
CA PHE A 146 -16.25 -1.33 -11.56
C PHE A 146 -16.85 -2.71 -11.29
N ASP A 147 -15.99 -3.71 -11.16
CA ASP A 147 -16.38 -5.06 -10.73
C ASP A 147 -16.65 -5.07 -9.22
N LYS A 148 -17.89 -5.34 -8.83
CA LYS A 148 -18.34 -5.38 -7.43
C LYS A 148 -17.63 -6.46 -6.60
N THR A 149 -17.08 -7.47 -7.25
CA THR A 149 -16.34 -8.57 -6.61
C THR A 149 -14.84 -8.29 -6.51
N ALA A 150 -14.36 -7.20 -7.12
CA ALA A 150 -12.96 -6.87 -7.12
C ALA A 150 -12.48 -6.46 -5.73
N THR A 151 -11.33 -7.01 -5.34
CA THR A 151 -10.72 -6.83 -4.02
C THR A 151 -9.49 -5.93 -4.04
N ARG A 152 -9.19 -5.34 -5.21
CA ARG A 152 -8.06 -4.44 -5.45
C ARG A 152 -8.59 -3.11 -5.98
N TRP A 153 -7.92 -2.01 -5.61
CA TRP A 153 -8.36 -0.65 -5.95
C TRP A 153 -8.18 -0.27 -7.42
N ASP A 154 -7.29 -0.95 -8.14
CA ASP A 154 -7.07 -0.79 -9.59
C ASP A 154 -8.33 -1.12 -10.43
N HIS A 155 -9.26 -1.91 -9.90
CA HIS A 155 -10.57 -2.16 -10.54
C HIS A 155 -11.64 -1.13 -10.20
N TRP A 156 -11.38 -0.24 -9.24
CA TRP A 156 -12.34 0.78 -8.81
C TRP A 156 -11.97 2.17 -9.32
N PHE A 157 -10.68 2.41 -9.56
CA PHE A 157 -10.17 3.68 -10.05
C PHE A 157 -9.46 3.54 -11.40
N GLU A 158 -9.59 4.57 -12.22
CA GLU A 158 -8.79 4.74 -13.42
C GLU A 158 -7.46 5.35 -13.03
N LEU A 159 -6.38 4.57 -13.19
CA LEU A 159 -5.04 5.05 -12.91
C LEU A 159 -4.56 5.93 -14.08
N PRO A 160 -3.93 7.08 -13.79
CA PRO A 160 -3.36 7.92 -14.84
C PRO A 160 -2.32 7.14 -15.63
N ALA A 161 -2.36 7.26 -16.96
CA ALA A 161 -1.40 6.59 -17.85
C ALA A 161 0.05 6.96 -17.49
N ALA A 162 0.94 5.97 -17.59
CA ALA A 162 2.38 6.17 -17.38
C ALA A 162 2.89 7.24 -18.37
N GLY A 163 3.33 8.39 -17.85
CA GLY A 163 3.84 9.51 -18.66
C GLY A 163 3.07 10.83 -18.53
N SER A 164 2.00 10.89 -17.73
CA SER A 164 1.18 12.12 -17.53
C SER A 164 1.88 13.28 -16.78
N GLY A 165 3.21 13.25 -16.61
CA GLY A 165 3.98 14.27 -15.91
C GLY A 165 3.76 14.32 -14.40
N ASN A 166 2.88 13.49 -13.85
CA ASN A 166 2.69 13.38 -12.41
C ASN A 166 3.87 12.64 -11.76
N ARG A 167 4.44 13.25 -10.71
CA ARG A 167 5.61 12.71 -10.01
C ARG A 167 5.24 11.62 -8.99
N ASP A 168 3.96 11.49 -8.68
CA ASP A 168 3.44 10.54 -7.72
C ASP A 168 3.17 9.19 -8.39
N THR A 169 3.56 8.11 -7.72
CA THR A 169 3.25 6.76 -8.18
C THR A 169 1.75 6.49 -8.04
N PRO A 170 1.15 5.63 -8.88
CA PRO A 170 -0.25 5.25 -8.75
C PRO A 170 -0.63 4.80 -7.34
N ALA A 171 0.26 4.09 -6.66
CA ALA A 171 0.09 3.68 -5.26
C ALA A 171 -0.11 4.85 -4.28
N ILE A 172 0.65 5.95 -4.43
CA ILE A 172 0.51 7.13 -3.57
C ILE A 172 -0.86 7.77 -3.79
N LEU A 173 -1.29 7.88 -5.06
CA LEU A 173 -2.60 8.42 -5.41
C LEU A 173 -3.72 7.54 -4.83
N ILE A 174 -3.62 6.21 -4.98
CA ILE A 174 -4.61 5.28 -4.42
C ILE A 174 -4.66 5.40 -2.90
N ALA A 175 -3.51 5.39 -2.22
CA ALA A 175 -3.46 5.53 -0.76
C ALA A 175 -4.11 6.84 -0.28
N ALA A 176 -3.92 7.93 -1.02
CA ALA A 176 -4.50 9.22 -0.72
C ALA A 176 -6.00 9.32 -1.11
N ALA A 177 -6.47 8.60 -2.14
CA ALA A 177 -7.89 8.56 -2.51
C ALA A 177 -8.72 7.64 -1.59
N THR A 178 -8.08 6.64 -0.99
CA THR A 178 -8.71 5.59 -0.18
C THR A 178 -8.63 5.86 1.32
N GLN A 179 -8.47 7.13 1.69
CA GLN A 179 -8.38 7.53 3.08
C GLN A 179 -9.70 7.34 3.83
N ARG A 180 -10.83 7.51 3.14
CA ARG A 180 -12.19 7.41 3.68
C ARG A 180 -12.97 6.18 3.18
N LEU A 181 -12.36 5.38 2.32
CA LEU A 181 -13.01 4.29 1.59
C LEU A 181 -12.25 2.97 1.83
N THR A 182 -12.98 1.87 1.96
CA THR A 182 -12.41 0.53 2.08
C THR A 182 -13.12 -0.49 1.19
N LEU A 183 -12.42 -1.56 0.83
CA LEU A 183 -12.98 -2.76 0.20
C LEU A 183 -13.02 -3.97 1.14
N TRP A 184 -12.51 -3.83 2.38
CA TRP A 184 -12.22 -4.97 3.25
C TRP A 184 -13.00 -4.91 4.59
N GLY A 185 -12.94 -6.01 5.34
CA GLY A 185 -13.65 -6.17 6.62
C GLY A 185 -15.08 -6.69 6.46
N ASP A 186 -15.88 -6.56 7.53
CA ASP A 186 -17.30 -6.94 7.58
C ASP A 186 -18.23 -5.87 6.96
N GLY A 187 -17.63 -4.77 6.51
CA GLY A 187 -18.27 -3.59 5.97
C GLY A 187 -19.17 -2.86 6.96
N LYS A 188 -18.98 -3.04 8.27
CA LYS A 188 -19.55 -2.12 9.26
C LYS A 188 -18.62 -0.91 9.40
N LEU A 189 -19.21 0.27 9.58
CA LEU A 189 -18.52 1.53 9.86
C LEU A 189 -18.39 1.72 11.38
N ASN A 190 -17.16 1.87 11.86
CA ASN A 190 -16.88 2.20 13.25
C ASN A 190 -17.22 3.67 13.49
N VAL A 191 -18.37 3.92 14.12
CA VAL A 191 -18.88 5.28 14.34
C VAL A 191 -17.92 6.12 15.18
N CYS A 192 -17.27 5.51 16.16
CA CYS A 192 -16.38 6.20 17.10
C CYS A 192 -15.05 6.64 16.47
N ARG A 193 -14.66 6.08 15.32
CA ARG A 193 -13.35 6.31 14.71
C ARG A 193 -13.39 6.80 13.28
N CYS A 194 -14.56 6.71 12.62
CA CYS A 194 -14.74 7.21 11.28
C CYS A 194 -14.71 8.74 11.22
N ASP A 195 -14.49 9.25 10.01
CA ASP A 195 -14.64 10.67 9.72
C ASP A 195 -16.13 11.07 9.66
N SER A 196 -16.43 12.31 10.03
CA SER A 196 -17.80 12.83 10.08
C SER A 196 -18.48 12.79 8.71
N GLU A 197 -17.76 13.09 7.63
CA GLU A 197 -18.33 13.06 6.28
C GLU A 197 -18.74 11.65 5.85
N SER A 198 -17.93 10.64 6.19
CA SER A 198 -18.26 9.25 5.90
C SER A 198 -19.50 8.79 6.66
N LEU A 199 -19.63 9.21 7.91
CA LEU A 199 -20.79 8.90 8.75
C LEU A 199 -22.06 9.58 8.23
N ASP A 200 -21.97 10.88 7.93
CA ASP A 200 -23.08 11.68 7.42
C ASP A 200 -23.57 11.16 6.07
N TYR A 201 -22.64 10.81 5.18
CA TYR A 201 -22.97 10.22 3.90
C TYR A 201 -23.69 8.88 4.06
N LEU A 202 -23.13 7.96 4.87
CA LEU A 202 -23.75 6.65 5.11
C LEU A 202 -25.14 6.81 5.72
N TRP A 203 -25.29 7.68 6.71
CA TRP A 203 -26.56 7.89 7.41
C TRP A 203 -27.64 8.47 6.49
N HIS A 204 -27.29 9.49 5.69
CA HIS A 204 -28.18 10.04 4.68
C HIS A 204 -28.57 8.98 3.64
N MET A 205 -27.64 8.14 3.20
CA MET A 205 -27.94 7.08 2.25
C MET A 205 -28.94 6.06 2.82
N LEU A 206 -28.77 5.66 4.09
CA LEU A 206 -29.64 4.66 4.72
C LEU A 206 -31.04 5.19 5.07
N TYR A 207 -31.16 6.46 5.48
CA TYR A 207 -32.40 6.99 6.07
C TYR A 207 -32.93 8.27 5.42
N SER A 208 -32.22 8.83 4.43
CA SER A 208 -32.57 10.10 3.77
C SER A 208 -32.82 11.26 4.74
N ARG A 209 -32.07 11.30 5.85
CA ARG A 209 -32.16 12.31 6.91
C ARG A 209 -30.77 12.69 7.41
N PRO A 210 -30.57 13.87 8.02
CA PRO A 210 -29.30 14.24 8.63
C PRO A 210 -28.95 13.33 9.81
N THR A 211 -27.66 13.25 10.12
CA THR A 211 -27.13 12.47 11.25
C THR A 211 -27.66 13.00 12.58
N PRO A 212 -28.21 12.14 13.45
CA PRO A 212 -28.72 12.57 14.74
C PRO A 212 -27.56 13.00 15.66
N LYS A 213 -27.80 14.03 16.48
CA LYS A 213 -26.82 14.54 17.44
C LYS A 213 -26.34 13.47 18.41
N GLN A 214 -27.21 12.54 18.79
CA GLN A 214 -26.88 11.39 19.63
C GLN A 214 -25.72 10.56 19.05
N LEU A 215 -25.68 10.40 17.73
CA LEU A 215 -24.59 9.66 17.08
C LEU A 215 -23.27 10.42 17.17
N GLN A 216 -23.30 11.76 17.11
CA GLN A 216 -22.12 12.60 17.34
C GLN A 216 -21.67 12.52 18.80
N GLU A 217 -22.60 12.59 19.76
CA GLU A 217 -22.30 12.47 21.20
C GLU A 217 -21.62 11.13 21.54
N ILE A 218 -22.12 10.03 20.97
CA ILE A 218 -21.57 8.67 21.16
C ILE A 218 -20.11 8.57 20.71
N ARG A 219 -19.70 9.33 19.70
CA ARG A 219 -18.30 9.33 19.22
C ARG A 219 -17.33 9.83 20.28
N HIS A 220 -17.80 10.71 21.17
CA HIS A 220 -17.00 11.30 22.21
C HIS A 220 -17.11 10.55 23.56
N MET A 221 -17.97 9.55 23.67
CA MET A 221 -18.13 8.77 24.91
C MET A 221 -16.88 7.94 25.21
N ARG A 222 -16.42 8.01 26.48
CA ARG A 222 -15.34 7.21 27.04
C ARG A 222 -15.83 6.59 28.35
N PRO A 223 -15.83 5.25 28.51
CA PRO A 223 -15.38 4.22 27.55
C PRO A 223 -16.27 4.13 26.29
N THR A 224 -15.73 3.54 25.22
CA THR A 224 -16.47 3.32 23.97
C THR A 224 -17.70 2.45 24.24
N PRO A 225 -18.91 2.87 23.85
CA PRO A 225 -20.11 2.12 24.13
C PRO A 225 -20.17 0.82 23.32
N THR A 226 -20.93 -0.15 23.83
CA THR A 226 -21.22 -1.39 23.11
C THR A 226 -22.12 -1.12 21.89
N GLU A 227 -22.07 -2.00 20.89
CA GLU A 227 -22.95 -1.91 19.71
C GLU A 227 -24.44 -1.88 20.10
N SER A 228 -24.84 -2.67 21.11
CA SER A 228 -26.22 -2.67 21.63
C SER A 228 -26.64 -1.32 22.21
N HIS A 229 -25.73 -0.65 22.94
CA HIS A 229 -25.99 0.68 23.50
C HIS A 229 -26.07 1.73 22.39
N LEU A 230 -25.16 1.68 21.41
CA LEU A 230 -25.21 2.53 20.21
C LEU A 230 -26.58 2.46 19.54
N ILE A 231 -27.05 1.26 19.19
CA ILE A 231 -28.33 1.09 18.49
C ILE A 231 -29.52 1.50 19.36
N GLY A 232 -29.53 1.15 20.64
CA GLY A 232 -30.61 1.49 21.58
C GLY A 232 -30.77 3.00 21.80
N SER A 233 -29.66 3.74 21.82
CA SER A 233 -29.66 5.20 22.05
C SER A 233 -30.23 6.02 20.90
N LEU A 234 -30.29 5.47 19.67
CA LEU A 234 -30.76 6.19 18.48
C LEU A 234 -32.29 6.26 18.37
N ALA A 235 -33.02 5.62 19.29
CA ALA A 235 -34.49 5.59 19.31
C ALA A 235 -35.13 5.20 17.96
N LEU A 236 -34.49 4.28 17.24
CA LEU A 236 -34.90 3.82 15.92
C LEU A 236 -36.07 2.83 16.00
N ARG A 237 -36.88 2.76 14.94
CA ARG A 237 -37.84 1.66 14.75
C ARG A 237 -37.10 0.33 14.62
N GLU A 238 -37.73 -0.80 14.91
CA GLU A 238 -37.06 -2.12 14.89
C GLU A 238 -36.44 -2.46 13.51
N SER A 239 -37.08 -2.09 12.41
CA SER A 239 -36.53 -2.28 11.06
C SER A 239 -35.30 -1.40 10.80
N GLU A 240 -35.33 -0.14 11.23
CA GLU A 240 -34.22 0.81 11.16
C GLU A 240 -33.07 0.37 12.08
N ALA A 241 -33.36 -0.08 13.30
CA ALA A 241 -32.37 -0.59 14.24
C ALA A 241 -31.64 -1.82 13.68
N ARG A 242 -32.37 -2.74 13.02
CA ARG A 242 -31.76 -3.88 12.31
C ARG A 242 -30.88 -3.44 11.15
N LEU A 243 -31.27 -2.39 10.41
CA LEU A 243 -30.46 -1.83 9.33
C LEU A 243 -29.19 -1.16 9.89
N ALA A 244 -29.32 -0.35 10.94
CA ALA A 244 -28.19 0.27 11.63
C ALA A 244 -27.20 -0.79 12.16
N ALA A 245 -27.69 -1.86 12.81
CA ALA A 245 -26.84 -2.95 13.30
C ALA A 245 -26.09 -3.71 12.20
N LYS A 246 -26.61 -3.70 10.95
CA LYS A 246 -25.91 -4.26 9.80
C LYS A 246 -24.76 -3.37 9.32
N TRP A 247 -24.82 -2.06 9.56
CA TRP A 247 -23.91 -1.07 8.96
C TRP A 247 -23.00 -0.37 9.96
N LEU A 248 -23.34 -0.33 11.24
CA LEU A 248 -22.61 0.42 12.26
C LEU A 248 -21.99 -0.54 13.27
N THR A 249 -20.81 -0.18 13.75
CA THR A 249 -20.10 -0.85 14.84
C THR A 249 -19.42 0.20 15.71
N THR A 250 -18.97 -0.19 16.91
CA THR A 250 -18.08 0.62 17.75
C THR A 250 -16.67 0.01 17.85
N GLU A 251 -16.48 -1.17 17.28
CA GLU A 251 -15.22 -1.93 17.31
C GLU A 251 -14.51 -1.93 15.96
N SER A 252 -13.18 -1.94 16.01
CA SER A 252 -12.33 -2.03 14.83
C SER A 252 -11.68 -3.40 14.72
N GLN A 253 -11.84 -4.05 13.56
CA GLN A 253 -11.40 -5.43 13.34
C GLN A 253 -10.69 -5.62 12.00
N CYS A 254 -10.49 -4.54 11.26
CA CYS A 254 -9.83 -4.53 9.97
C CYS A 254 -8.80 -3.39 9.98
N TYR A 255 -7.54 -3.74 9.78
CA TYR A 255 -6.43 -2.79 9.77
C TYR A 255 -5.61 -2.97 8.51
N SER A 256 -5.07 -1.89 7.98
CA SER A 256 -4.22 -1.93 6.81
C SER A 256 -2.95 -1.12 7.00
N VAL A 257 -1.95 -1.42 6.18
CA VAL A 257 -0.70 -0.69 6.13
C VAL A 257 -0.24 -0.53 4.68
N TRP A 258 0.04 0.71 4.29
CA TRP A 258 0.85 1.02 3.13
C TRP A 258 2.30 1.24 3.53
N ILE A 259 3.22 0.73 2.72
CA ILE A 259 4.66 0.85 2.92
C ILE A 259 5.27 1.39 1.62
N PHE A 260 5.92 2.54 1.72
CA PHE A 260 6.59 3.21 0.61
C PHE A 260 8.09 3.35 0.91
N CYS A 261 8.96 2.98 -0.03
CA CYS A 261 10.38 3.35 0.05
C CYS A 261 10.54 4.77 -0.51
N MET A 262 10.87 5.73 0.36
CA MET A 262 11.03 7.13 -0.02
C MET A 262 12.39 7.39 -0.67
N SER A 263 13.40 6.61 -0.27
CA SER A 263 14.78 6.72 -0.80
C SER A 263 14.96 6.04 -2.16
N ASP A 264 14.15 5.04 -2.50
CA ASP A 264 14.19 4.40 -3.82
C ASP A 264 12.78 4.19 -4.39
N ARG A 265 12.43 5.01 -5.39
CA ARG A 265 11.15 4.95 -6.09
C ARG A 265 10.99 3.75 -7.01
N ARG A 266 12.06 2.99 -7.27
CA ARG A 266 11.99 1.74 -8.05
C ARG A 266 11.39 0.60 -7.25
N VAL A 267 11.39 0.72 -5.92
CA VAL A 267 10.74 -0.24 -5.04
C VAL A 267 9.24 0.01 -5.10
N PRO A 268 8.43 -0.98 -5.52
CA PRO A 268 6.98 -0.83 -5.58
C PRO A 268 6.40 -0.60 -4.19
N ALA A 269 5.27 0.10 -4.12
CA ALA A 269 4.59 0.27 -2.85
C ALA A 269 3.91 -1.03 -2.47
N SER A 270 3.93 -1.36 -1.19
CA SER A 270 3.26 -2.55 -0.68
C SER A 270 2.08 -2.16 0.19
N PHE A 271 0.94 -2.78 -0.07
CA PHE A 271 -0.27 -2.63 0.73
C PHE A 271 -0.64 -3.97 1.36
N PHE A 272 -0.89 -3.97 2.67
CA PHE A 272 -1.34 -5.14 3.39
C PHE A 272 -2.57 -4.81 4.21
N VAL A 273 -3.50 -5.76 4.29
CA VAL A 273 -4.70 -5.64 5.10
C VAL A 273 -4.91 -6.94 5.87
N GLU A 274 -5.27 -6.80 7.14
CA GLU A 274 -5.54 -7.88 8.07
C GLU A 274 -6.89 -7.65 8.73
N TRP A 275 -7.78 -8.64 8.65
CA TRP A 275 -9.09 -8.58 9.29
C TRP A 275 -9.54 -9.93 9.85
N GLY A 276 -10.48 -9.88 10.77
CA GLY A 276 -11.04 -11.06 11.44
C GLY A 276 -10.94 -10.98 12.96
N ARG A 277 -11.71 -11.84 13.65
CA ARG A 277 -11.72 -11.91 15.12
C ARG A 277 -10.89 -13.09 15.60
N GLY A 278 -10.07 -12.86 16.63
CA GLY A 278 -9.37 -13.93 17.32
C GLY A 278 -8.30 -14.61 16.46
N GLN A 279 -8.35 -15.95 16.38
CA GLN A 279 -7.32 -16.76 15.72
C GLN A 279 -7.52 -16.95 14.21
N VAL A 280 -8.73 -16.73 13.69
CA VAL A 280 -8.99 -16.77 12.24
C VAL A 280 -8.85 -15.36 11.69
N ARG A 281 -7.66 -15.05 11.18
CA ARG A 281 -7.36 -13.77 10.54
C ARG A 281 -7.11 -13.98 9.06
N ASP A 282 -7.91 -13.33 8.24
CA ASP A 282 -7.63 -13.21 6.82
C ASP A 282 -6.58 -12.12 6.62
N ARG A 283 -5.58 -12.46 5.81
CA ARG A 283 -4.48 -11.56 5.46
C ARG A 283 -4.39 -11.49 3.95
N ARG A 284 -4.36 -10.27 3.42
CA ARG A 284 -4.09 -10.04 2.00
C ARG A 284 -2.98 -9.02 1.84
N GLY A 285 -2.14 -9.25 0.83
CA GLY A 285 -1.05 -8.39 0.43
C GLY A 285 -1.15 -8.10 -1.05
N TYR A 286 -0.91 -6.85 -1.42
CA TYR A 286 -1.01 -6.34 -2.76
C TYR A 286 0.19 -5.44 -3.04
N GLU A 287 0.85 -5.65 -4.17
CA GLU A 287 1.88 -4.74 -4.69
C GLU A 287 1.22 -3.80 -5.71
N TYR A 288 1.61 -2.52 -5.63
CA TYR A 288 1.10 -1.41 -6.44
C TYR A 288 2.24 -0.51 -6.96
#